data_AF-A0A5N5T9R5-F1
#
_entry.id   AF-A0A5N5T9R5-F1
#
_cell.length_a   1.000
_cell.length_b   1.000
_cell.length_c   1.000
_cell.angle_alpha   90.00
_cell.angle_beta   90.00
_cell.angle_gamma   90.00
#
_symmetry.space_group_name_H-M   'P 1'
#
loop_
_entity.id
_entity.type
_entity.pdbx_description
1 polymer ?
#
loop_
_entity_poly.entity_id
_entity_poly.type
_entity_poly.pdbx_seq_one_letter_code
_entity_poly.pdbx_strand_id
1 'polypeptide(L)'
;MNSYPIYLSAGVNQTKKCLDWNCDINLIAYAAANRVILYDPLNFYVVGISKENHGSFINCIQWIITKSKEQYLLTTSTDGSAKFWVYEPCSFNGSISPSPKEFACIKGHSGSVACGYGISLPSLENVEEEDLFVVTTGDDFCIKGWKISINN
;
A
#
# COMPACT_ATOMS: atom_id res chain seq x y z
N MET A 1 -22.62 -24.76 3.28
CA MET A 1 -22.38 -23.50 2.57
C MET A 1 -21.58 -23.81 1.33
N ASN A 2 -22.06 -23.44 0.15
CA ASN A 2 -21.28 -23.60 -1.07
C ASN A 2 -20.40 -22.37 -1.24
N SER A 3 -19.08 -22.56 -1.22
CA SER A 3 -18.12 -21.53 -1.61
C SER A 3 -17.82 -21.69 -3.09
N TYR A 4 -18.10 -20.67 -3.89
CA TYR A 4 -17.66 -20.58 -5.29
C TYR A 4 -16.77 -19.36 -5.45
N PRO A 5 -15.68 -19.45 -6.23
CA PRO A 5 -14.86 -18.29 -6.51
C PRO A 5 -15.67 -17.28 -7.34
N ILE A 6 -15.76 -16.04 -6.86
CA ILE A 6 -16.14 -14.89 -7.69
C ILE A 6 -14.82 -14.33 -8.21
N TYR A 7 -14.42 -14.73 -9.42
CA TYR A 7 -13.12 -14.38 -9.99
C TYR A 7 -13.14 -12.97 -10.58
N LEU A 8 -12.26 -12.08 -10.10
CA LEU A 8 -12.00 -10.77 -10.72
C LEU A 8 -10.59 -10.23 -10.41
N SER A 9 -9.62 -10.61 -11.25
CA SER A 9 -8.48 -9.80 -11.72
C SER A 9 -7.40 -10.72 -12.30
N ALA A 10 -6.70 -10.26 -13.34
CA ALA A 10 -5.58 -10.96 -13.97
C ALA A 10 -4.30 -10.13 -13.79
N GLY A 11 -3.16 -10.77 -13.51
CA GLY A 11 -1.85 -10.12 -13.44
C GLY A 11 -1.30 -9.81 -12.04
N VAL A 12 -1.86 -10.42 -10.99
CA VAL A 12 -1.37 -10.26 -9.60
C VAL A 12 -0.01 -10.93 -9.42
N ASN A 13 0.90 -10.28 -8.68
CA ASN A 13 2.18 -10.88 -8.29
C ASN A 13 1.97 -12.12 -7.42
N GLN A 14 2.89 -13.10 -7.51
CA GLN A 14 2.77 -14.37 -6.80
C GLN A 14 3.40 -14.37 -5.40
N THR A 15 3.52 -13.20 -4.77
CA THR A 15 4.06 -13.09 -3.39
C THR A 15 2.94 -13.23 -2.36
N LYS A 16 3.25 -13.77 -1.17
CA LYS A 16 2.23 -14.11 -0.16
C LYS A 16 1.44 -12.91 0.40
N LYS A 17 1.98 -11.70 0.31
CA LYS A 17 1.37 -10.46 0.80
C LYS A 17 1.11 -9.45 -0.32
N CYS A 18 0.82 -9.93 -1.53
CA CYS A 18 0.60 -9.09 -2.71
C CYS A 18 -0.76 -8.39 -2.75
N LEU A 19 -1.62 -8.55 -1.74
CA LEU A 19 -2.94 -7.93 -1.68
C LEU A 19 -3.31 -7.58 -0.25
N ASP A 20 -4.17 -6.58 -0.10
CA ASP A 20 -4.83 -6.24 1.15
C ASP A 20 -6.21 -5.60 0.89
N TRP A 21 -7.14 -5.76 1.84
CA TRP A 21 -8.51 -5.27 1.70
C TRP A 21 -8.83 -4.25 2.78
N ASN A 22 -9.14 -3.03 2.35
CA ASN A 22 -9.70 -2.01 3.20
C ASN A 22 -11.22 -2.14 3.25
N CYS A 23 -11.74 -2.67 4.35
CA CYS A 23 -13.18 -2.87 4.55
C CYS A 23 -13.94 -1.55 4.78
N ASP A 24 -13.29 -0.49 5.26
CA ASP A 24 -13.96 0.79 5.56
C ASP A 24 -14.42 1.49 4.28
N ILE A 25 -13.62 1.40 3.22
CA ILE A 25 -13.93 1.99 1.89
C ILE A 25 -14.26 0.93 0.83
N ASN A 26 -14.31 -0.34 1.23
CA ASN A 26 -14.54 -1.50 0.37
C ASN A 26 -13.63 -1.54 -0.88
N LEU A 27 -12.33 -1.35 -0.71
CA LEU A 27 -11.35 -1.44 -1.81
C LEU A 27 -10.30 -2.49 -1.55
N ILE A 28 -10.04 -3.31 -2.57
CA ILE A 28 -8.93 -4.26 -2.59
C ILE A 28 -7.76 -3.58 -3.28
N ALA A 29 -6.61 -3.51 -2.61
CA ALA A 29 -5.34 -3.13 -3.22
C ALA A 29 -4.54 -4.39 -3.51
N TYR A 30 -3.97 -4.50 -4.71
CA TYR A 30 -3.08 -5.61 -5.05
C TYR A 30 -1.92 -5.19 -5.94
N ALA A 31 -0.86 -5.98 -5.89
CA ALA A 31 0.39 -5.76 -6.61
C ALA A 31 0.31 -6.40 -7.99
N ALA A 32 0.56 -5.61 -9.03
CA ALA A 32 0.73 -6.10 -10.39
C ALA A 32 2.05 -5.58 -10.97
N ALA A 33 3.00 -6.49 -11.16
CA ALA A 33 4.40 -6.17 -11.44
C ALA A 33 4.97 -5.16 -10.43
N ASN A 34 5.20 -3.92 -10.86
CA ASN A 34 5.79 -2.85 -10.08
C ASN A 34 4.80 -1.73 -9.72
N ARG A 35 3.49 -1.99 -9.83
CA ARG A 35 2.42 -1.01 -9.56
C ARG A 35 1.37 -1.54 -8.60
N VAL A 36 0.70 -0.61 -7.93
CA VAL A 36 -0.47 -0.89 -7.09
C VAL A 36 -1.73 -0.73 -7.94
N ILE A 37 -2.62 -1.70 -7.84
CA ILE A 37 -3.94 -1.68 -8.48
C ILE A 37 -5.00 -1.60 -7.39
N LEU A 38 -6.00 -0.76 -7.60
CA LEU A 38 -7.19 -0.66 -6.76
C LEU A 38 -8.38 -1.27 -7.48
N TYR A 39 -9.08 -2.16 -6.80
CA TYR A 39 -10.23 -2.88 -7.33
C TYR A 39 -11.43 -2.74 -6.40
N ASP A 40 -12.58 -2.47 -7.01
CA ASP A 40 -13.86 -2.38 -6.34
C ASP A 40 -14.61 -3.72 -6.48
N PRO A 41 -14.71 -4.52 -5.39
CA PRO A 41 -15.38 -5.80 -5.41
C PRO A 41 -16.91 -5.69 -5.47
N LEU A 42 -17.51 -4.52 -5.21
CA LEU A 42 -18.96 -4.33 -5.32
C LEU A 42 -19.37 -4.12 -6.78
N ASN A 43 -18.59 -3.32 -7.51
CA ASN A 43 -18.90 -2.97 -8.90
C ASN A 43 -18.10 -3.78 -9.93
N PHE A 44 -17.19 -4.64 -9.48
CA PHE A 44 -16.49 -5.60 -10.31
C PHE A 44 -15.54 -4.98 -11.36
N TYR A 45 -14.85 -3.87 -11.03
CA TYR A 45 -13.87 -3.27 -11.94
C TYR A 45 -12.65 -2.66 -11.21
N VAL A 46 -11.57 -2.48 -11.98
CA VAL A 46 -10.36 -1.76 -11.51
C VAL A 46 -10.66 -0.27 -11.52
N VAL A 47 -10.67 0.34 -10.33
CA VAL A 47 -10.97 1.77 -10.13
C VAL A 47 -9.74 2.65 -10.23
N GLY A 48 -8.55 2.08 -10.06
CA GLY A 48 -7.32 2.85 -9.91
C GLY A 48 -6.04 2.07 -10.17
N ILE A 49 -5.02 2.80 -10.61
CA ILE A 49 -3.63 2.32 -10.75
C ILE A 49 -2.72 3.40 -10.13
N SER A 50 -1.65 2.98 -9.44
CA SER A 50 -0.67 3.91 -8.89
C SER A 50 -0.04 4.76 -10.01
N LYS A 51 0.08 6.06 -9.75
CA LYS A 51 0.67 7.00 -10.72
C LYS A 51 2.16 6.72 -10.90
N GLU A 52 2.88 6.63 -9.79
CA GLU A 52 4.27 6.21 -9.73
C GLU A 52 4.37 4.68 -9.67
N ASN A 53 5.59 4.16 -9.87
CA ASN A 53 5.90 2.73 -9.86
C ASN A 53 7.18 2.45 -9.07
N HIS A 54 7.31 1.22 -8.60
CA HIS A 54 8.58 0.69 -8.15
C HIS A 54 9.54 0.44 -9.33
N GLY A 55 10.83 0.35 -9.03
CA GLY A 55 11.87 -0.03 -9.99
C GLY A 55 11.86 -1.53 -10.31
N SER A 56 11.18 -2.34 -9.50
CA SER A 56 11.04 -3.79 -9.67
C SER A 56 9.72 -4.29 -9.05
N PHE A 57 9.56 -5.61 -8.97
CA PHE A 57 8.35 -6.26 -8.46
C PHE A 57 8.03 -5.86 -7.01
N ILE A 58 6.76 -5.52 -6.77
CA ILE A 58 6.21 -5.33 -5.44
C ILE A 58 6.04 -6.70 -4.76
N ASN A 59 6.58 -6.83 -3.55
CA ASN A 59 6.57 -8.04 -2.75
C ASN A 59 5.45 -8.04 -1.70
N CYS A 60 5.11 -6.87 -1.17
CA CYS A 60 4.13 -6.70 -0.10
C CYS A 60 3.27 -5.46 -0.36
N ILE A 61 1.98 -5.55 -0.03
CA ILE A 61 1.04 -4.44 0.07
C ILE A 61 0.35 -4.51 1.43
N GLN A 62 0.10 -3.36 2.04
CA GLN A 62 -0.73 -3.25 3.22
C GLN A 62 -1.45 -1.90 3.25
N TRP A 63 -2.74 -1.90 3.58
CA TRP A 63 -3.45 -0.69 3.98
C TRP A 63 -3.05 -0.28 5.40
N ILE A 64 -2.89 1.02 5.60
CA ILE A 64 -2.67 1.64 6.91
C ILE A 64 -3.74 2.71 7.08
N ILE A 65 -4.62 2.48 8.05
CA ILE A 65 -5.74 3.39 8.36
C ILE A 65 -5.38 4.14 9.63
N THR A 66 -5.42 5.46 9.57
CA THR A 66 -5.18 6.33 10.72
C THR A 66 -6.41 6.42 11.62
N LYS A 67 -6.26 7.00 12.82
CA LYS A 67 -7.41 7.34 13.66
C LYS A 67 -8.28 8.39 12.99
N SER A 68 -7.68 9.33 12.26
CA SER A 68 -8.39 10.31 11.40
C SER A 68 -9.12 9.70 10.20
N LYS A 69 -9.04 8.37 10.00
CA LYS A 69 -9.61 7.63 8.86
C LYS A 69 -9.00 7.97 7.51
N GLU A 70 -7.80 8.56 7.52
CA GLU A 70 -6.97 8.70 6.34
C GLU A 70 -6.43 7.33 5.92
N GLN A 71 -6.29 7.17 4.60
CA GLN A 71 -6.08 5.89 3.97
C GLN A 71 -4.73 5.90 3.26
N TYR A 72 -3.78 5.16 3.83
CA TYR A 72 -2.45 5.01 3.27
C TYR A 72 -2.21 3.58 2.82
N LEU A 73 -1.26 3.43 1.92
CA LEU A 73 -0.74 2.13 1.52
C LEU A 73 0.76 2.08 1.81
N LEU A 74 1.22 0.93 2.27
CA LEU A 74 2.63 0.55 2.31
C LEU A 74 2.87 -0.51 1.22
N THR A 75 3.90 -0.30 0.42
CA THR A 75 4.45 -1.34 -0.46
C THR A 75 5.91 -1.61 -0.14
N THR A 76 6.35 -2.86 -0.34
CA THR A 76 7.79 -3.21 -0.38
C THR A 76 8.14 -3.84 -1.71
N SER A 77 9.40 -3.74 -2.13
CA SER A 77 9.81 -4.14 -3.49
C SER A 77 11.17 -4.80 -3.56
N THR A 78 11.34 -5.57 -4.63
CA THR A 78 12.60 -6.19 -5.04
C THR A 78 13.69 -5.16 -5.39
N ASP A 79 13.31 -3.90 -5.63
CA ASP A 79 14.25 -2.79 -5.86
C ASP A 79 14.95 -2.27 -4.59
N GLY A 80 14.71 -2.89 -3.43
CA GLY A 80 15.31 -2.50 -2.16
C GLY A 80 14.63 -1.31 -1.48
N SER A 81 13.45 -0.89 -1.96
CA SER A 81 12.66 0.19 -1.36
C SER A 81 11.36 -0.30 -0.73
N ALA A 82 10.87 0.52 0.20
CA ALA A 82 9.46 0.55 0.56
C ALA A 82 8.89 1.93 0.24
N LYS A 83 7.68 1.97 -0.30
CA LYS A 83 6.99 3.20 -0.70
C LYS A 83 5.68 3.35 0.05
N PHE A 84 5.29 4.61 0.24
CA PHE A 84 4.06 4.99 0.90
C PHE A 84 3.21 5.80 -0.05
N TRP A 85 1.92 5.46 -0.07
CA TRP A 85 0.96 6.03 -1.00
C TRP A 85 -0.19 6.61 -0.22
N VAL A 86 -0.62 7.81 -0.62
CA VAL A 86 -1.88 8.38 -0.15
C VAL A 86 -2.97 7.97 -1.13
N TYR A 87 -4.09 7.50 -0.60
CA TYR A 87 -5.30 7.30 -1.38
C TYR A 87 -6.01 8.65 -1.56
N GLU A 88 -5.96 9.19 -2.77
CA GLU A 88 -6.71 10.39 -3.13
C GLU A 88 -7.91 9.97 -4.00
N PRO A 89 -9.17 10.22 -3.58
CA PRO A 89 -10.31 10.10 -4.46
C PRO A 89 -10.24 11.22 -5.51
N CYS A 90 -9.64 10.94 -6.66
CA CYS A 90 -9.54 11.91 -7.76
C CYS A 90 -10.80 11.85 -8.65
N SER A 91 -11.34 13.01 -9.02
CA SER A 91 -12.33 13.09 -10.10
C SER A 91 -11.62 13.20 -11.46
N PHE A 92 -11.87 12.26 -12.36
CA PHE A 92 -11.45 12.32 -13.75
C PHE A 92 -12.67 12.32 -14.67
N ASN A 93 -12.87 13.40 -15.43
CA ASN A 93 -14.01 13.57 -16.35
C ASN A 93 -15.39 13.29 -15.71
N GLY A 94 -15.60 13.71 -14.46
CA GLY A 94 -16.85 13.50 -13.73
C GLY A 94 -17.03 12.10 -13.13
N SER A 95 -16.08 11.18 -13.34
CA SER A 95 -16.01 9.87 -12.67
C SER A 95 -14.94 9.91 -11.57
N ILE A 96 -15.24 9.37 -10.39
CA ILE A 96 -14.23 9.24 -9.33
C ILE A 96 -13.35 8.03 -9.66
N SER A 97 -12.08 8.28 -10.00
CA SER A 97 -11.07 7.24 -10.20
C SER A 97 -9.95 7.48 -9.18
N PRO A 98 -9.91 6.69 -8.09
CA PRO A 98 -8.85 6.82 -7.11
C PRO A 98 -7.50 6.46 -7.74
N SER A 99 -6.46 7.18 -7.39
CA SER A 99 -5.09 6.84 -7.79
C SER A 99 -4.18 6.92 -6.58
N PRO A 100 -3.55 5.81 -6.15
CA PRO A 100 -2.50 5.87 -5.15
C PRO A 100 -1.35 6.73 -5.65
N LYS A 101 -1.05 7.78 -4.90
CA LYS A 101 0.04 8.71 -5.20
C LYS A 101 1.16 8.54 -4.18
N GLU A 102 2.38 8.36 -4.66
CA GLU A 102 3.55 8.26 -3.79
C GLU A 102 3.76 9.58 -3.03
N PHE A 103 3.96 9.50 -1.72
CA PHE A 103 4.37 10.65 -0.89
C PHE A 103 5.68 10.41 -0.14
N ALA A 104 6.10 9.15 0.03
CA ALA A 104 7.38 8.83 0.63
C ALA A 104 7.98 7.54 0.06
N CYS A 105 9.32 7.46 0.08
CA CYS A 105 10.09 6.31 -0.35
C CYS A 105 11.29 6.15 0.59
N ILE A 106 11.40 4.99 1.23
CA ILE A 106 12.51 4.64 2.11
C ILE A 106 13.41 3.61 1.45
N LYS A 107 14.72 3.81 1.63
CA LYS A 107 15.78 2.90 1.19
C LYS A 107 16.75 2.71 2.33
N GLY A 108 17.16 1.47 2.53
CA GLY A 108 18.18 1.16 3.54
C GLY A 108 18.50 -0.31 3.69
N HIS A 109 17.66 -1.23 3.20
CA HIS A 109 18.08 -2.61 3.00
C HIS A 109 19.11 -2.71 1.86
N SER A 110 20.08 -3.62 1.97
CA SER A 110 21.10 -3.82 0.93
C SER A 110 20.64 -4.74 -0.22
N GLY A 111 19.37 -5.11 -0.25
CA GLY A 111 18.77 -6.04 -1.22
C GLY A 111 17.24 -5.94 -1.22
N SER A 112 16.55 -6.97 -1.73
CA SER A 112 15.09 -7.00 -1.83
C SER A 112 14.43 -6.75 -0.47
N VAL A 113 13.35 -5.97 -0.44
CA VAL A 113 12.51 -5.83 0.74
C VAL A 113 11.36 -6.82 0.62
N ALA A 114 11.47 -7.92 1.37
CA ALA A 114 10.58 -9.07 1.26
C ALA A 114 9.16 -8.80 1.80
N CYS A 115 9.06 -8.04 2.89
CA CYS A 115 7.79 -7.77 3.57
C CYS A 115 7.88 -6.50 4.41
N GLY A 116 6.73 -5.85 4.62
CA GLY A 116 6.54 -4.77 5.59
C GLY A 116 5.29 -4.95 6.44
N TYR A 117 5.23 -4.20 7.53
CA TYR A 117 4.00 -3.97 8.29
C TYR A 117 4.05 -2.56 8.90
N GLY A 118 2.98 -1.80 8.76
CA GLY A 118 2.85 -0.44 9.28
C GLY A 118 1.57 -0.24 10.08
N ILE A 119 1.64 0.71 11.00
CA ILE A 119 0.53 1.19 11.83
C ILE A 119 0.58 2.70 11.93
N SER A 120 -0.58 3.32 12.14
CA SER A 120 -0.67 4.72 12.55
C SER A 120 -0.67 4.82 14.07
N LEU A 121 0.16 5.70 14.63
CA LEU A 121 0.17 6.03 16.05
C LEU A 121 0.27 7.55 16.22
N PRO A 122 -0.19 8.11 17.37
CA PRO A 122 0.05 9.51 17.68
C PRO A 122 1.53 9.85 17.59
N SER A 123 1.84 11.03 17.05
CA SER A 123 3.21 11.53 16.96
C SER A 123 3.80 11.69 18.37
N LEU A 124 5.09 11.37 18.48
CA LEU A 124 5.85 11.56 19.72
C LEU A 124 6.06 13.03 20.06
N GLU A 125 5.96 13.91 19.06
CA GLU A 125 6.20 15.35 19.18
C GLU A 125 4.89 16.11 19.40
N ASN A 126 3.79 15.66 18.77
CA ASN A 126 2.47 16.23 18.93
C ASN A 126 1.40 15.12 18.96
N VAL A 127 0.76 14.91 20.11
CA VAL A 127 -0.25 13.84 20.29
C VAL A 127 -1.53 14.04 19.48
N GLU A 128 -1.76 15.24 18.94
CA GLU A 128 -2.88 15.53 18.04
C GLU A 128 -2.59 15.13 16.59
N GLU A 129 -1.32 14.90 16.26
CA GLU A 129 -0.88 14.43 14.96
C GLU A 129 -0.63 12.91 15.00
N GLU A 130 -0.60 12.29 13.82
CA GLU A 130 -0.26 10.88 13.68
C GLU A 130 1.01 10.74 12.82
N ASP A 131 1.81 9.72 13.11
CA ASP A 131 2.92 9.27 12.27
C ASP A 131 2.68 7.80 11.89
N LEU A 132 3.25 7.38 10.76
CA LEU A 132 3.28 5.97 10.39
C LEU A 132 4.54 5.33 10.98
N PHE A 133 4.35 4.29 11.79
CA PHE A 133 5.42 3.44 12.29
C PHE A 133 5.44 2.14 11.50
N VAL A 134 6.60 1.82 10.94
CA VAL A 134 6.72 0.76 9.94
C VAL A 134 7.90 -0.13 10.29
N VAL A 135 7.72 -1.43 10.11
CA VAL A 135 8.80 -2.42 10.16
C VAL A 135 8.92 -3.11 8.81
N THR A 136 10.14 -3.28 8.33
CA THR A 136 10.44 -3.99 7.08
C THR A 136 11.48 -5.07 7.29
N THR A 137 11.43 -6.09 6.43
CA THR A 137 12.39 -7.20 6.38
C THR A 137 12.96 -7.29 4.97
N GLY A 138 14.24 -7.65 4.84
CA GLY A 138 14.89 -7.76 3.54
C GLY A 138 16.03 -8.78 3.48
N ASP A 139 16.63 -8.89 2.30
CA ASP A 139 17.71 -9.85 1.99
C ASP A 139 19.02 -9.57 2.75
N ASP A 140 19.10 -8.43 3.44
CA ASP A 140 20.22 -8.08 4.32
C ASP A 140 20.12 -8.73 5.71
N PHE A 141 19.21 -9.70 5.88
CA PHE A 141 18.95 -10.42 7.12
C PHE A 141 18.56 -9.53 8.31
N CYS A 142 18.04 -8.33 8.04
CA CYS A 142 17.68 -7.36 9.06
C CYS A 142 16.17 -7.10 9.10
N ILE A 143 15.70 -6.75 10.30
CA ILE A 143 14.45 -6.01 10.49
C ILE A 143 14.81 -4.55 10.72
N LYS A 144 14.16 -3.63 10.01
CA LYS A 144 14.38 -2.19 10.17
C LYS A 144 13.07 -1.50 10.51
N GLY A 145 13.12 -0.58 11.49
CA GLY A 145 12.02 0.25 11.92
C GLY A 145 12.12 1.65 11.35
N TRP A 146 10.98 2.25 11.02
CA TRP A 146 10.88 3.55 10.37
C TRP A 146 9.75 4.38 10.99
N LYS A 147 9.99 5.68 11.14
CA LYS A 147 8.97 6.70 11.43
C LYS A 147 8.78 7.52 10.15
N ILE A 148 7.54 7.62 9.69
CA ILE A 148 7.17 8.41 8.50
C ILE A 148 6.14 9.45 8.92
N SER A 149 6.50 10.73 8.81
CA SER A 149 5.58 11.82 9.09
C SER A 149 4.67 12.08 7.91
N ILE A 150 3.37 12.20 8.19
CA ILE A 150 2.30 12.41 7.19
C ILE A 150 1.90 13.87 7.06
N ASN A 151 2.25 14.70 8.04
CA ASN A 151 2.06 16.16 8.03
C ASN A 151 3.40 16.85 7.72
N ASN A 152 3.39 17.79 6.78
CA ASN A 152 4.45 18.78 6.57
C ASN A 152 3.99 20.12 7.12
#